data_AF-A0A7K1Z585-F1
#
_entry.id   AF-A0A7K1Z585-F1
#
_cell.length_a   1.000
_cell.length_b   1.000
_cell.length_c   1.000
_cell.angle_alpha   90.00
_cell.angle_beta   90.00
_cell.angle_gamma   90.00
#
_symmetry.space_group_name_H-M   'P 1'
#
loop_
_entity.id
_entity.type
_entity.pdbx_description
1 polymer ?
#
loop_
_entity_poly.entity_id
_entity_poly.type
_entity_poly.pdbx_seq_one_letter_code
_entity_poly.pdbx_strand_id
1 'polypeptide(L)'
;MQSTFWTDAMVLIEYPEPFAVLRFPPASKIPAWAERGPFTSITRTPQELAVICQESQIPPEQAAERGWYLMGCQGPLDFSAVGIMAELAGTLADADLPILTIATYDTDYFLTRDLNRARTALREAGHEVIRASSSETSI
;
A
#
# COMPACT_ATOMS: atom_id res chain seq x y z
N MET A 1 -5.27 8.71 32.18
CA MET A 1 -5.52 7.49 31.39
C MET A 1 -4.43 7.46 30.34
N GLN A 2 -3.35 6.71 30.60
CA GLN A 2 -2.20 6.67 29.69
C GLN A 2 -2.61 5.85 28.47
N SER A 3 -2.69 6.51 27.32
CA SER A 3 -2.97 5.85 26.05
C SER A 3 -1.75 5.07 25.61
N THR A 4 -1.90 3.76 25.51
CA THR A 4 -0.95 2.84 24.89
C THR A 4 -0.92 3.11 23.38
N PHE A 5 -0.27 4.19 22.97
CA PHE A 5 0.12 4.37 21.57
C PHE A 5 1.51 3.77 21.41
N TRP A 6 1.72 3.06 20.30
CA TRP A 6 3.06 2.69 19.85
C TRP A 6 3.93 3.96 19.82
N THR A 7 5.14 3.87 20.38
CA THR A 7 6.06 5.02 20.53
C THR A 7 7.35 4.86 19.73
N ASP A 8 7.49 3.76 18.98
CA ASP A 8 8.70 3.50 18.21
C ASP A 8 8.54 3.98 16.77
N ALA A 9 9.55 4.70 16.29
CA ALA A 9 9.61 5.15 14.92
C ALA A 9 9.58 3.95 13.95
N MET A 10 8.56 3.91 13.09
CA MET A 10 8.48 2.94 12.01
C MET A 10 9.43 3.28 10.87
N VAL A 11 9.99 2.25 10.24
CA VAL A 11 10.67 2.37 8.95
C VAL A 11 9.70 1.98 7.85
N LEU A 12 9.42 2.92 6.94
CA LEU A 12 8.49 2.75 5.83
C LEU A 12 9.26 2.74 4.52
N ILE A 13 8.97 1.74 3.68
CA ILE A 13 9.54 1.57 2.35
C ILE A 13 8.59 2.19 1.33
N GLU A 14 9.08 3.19 0.60
CA GLU A 14 8.37 3.91 -0.45
C GLU A 14 8.65 3.31 -1.83
N TYR A 15 7.60 2.93 -2.55
CA TYR A 15 7.69 2.46 -3.92
C TYR A 15 7.27 3.59 -4.88
N PRO A 16 8.19 4.11 -5.71
CA PRO A 16 7.94 5.31 -6.49
C PRO A 16 7.14 5.08 -7.77
N GLU A 17 7.05 3.84 -8.25
CA GLU A 17 6.23 3.49 -9.40
C GLU A 17 4.75 3.66 -9.07
N PRO A 18 3.95 4.23 -9.99
CA PRO A 18 2.53 4.39 -9.77
C PRO A 18 1.80 3.05 -9.85
N PHE A 19 0.79 2.91 -9.00
CA PHE A 19 -0.12 1.77 -8.92
C PHE A 19 -1.54 2.20 -9.28
N ALA A 20 -2.37 1.20 -9.61
CA ALA A 20 -3.81 1.39 -9.74
C ALA A 20 -4.59 0.31 -9.02
N VAL A 21 -5.86 0.63 -8.76
CA VAL A 21 -6.86 -0.27 -8.22
C VAL A 21 -7.90 -0.55 -9.32
N LEU A 22 -8.19 -1.82 -9.55
CA LEU A 22 -9.17 -2.25 -10.55
C LEU A 22 -10.26 -3.09 -9.89
N ARG A 23 -11.47 -2.98 -10.44
CA ARG A 23 -12.61 -3.79 -10.05
C ARG A 23 -13.13 -4.61 -11.22
N PHE A 24 -13.32 -5.90 -10.99
CA PHE A 24 -13.97 -6.82 -11.91
C PHE A 24 -15.17 -7.51 -11.23
N PRO A 25 -16.10 -8.09 -12.02
CA PRO A 25 -17.13 -8.97 -11.48
C PRO A 25 -16.57 -10.14 -10.63
N PRO A 26 -17.33 -10.64 -9.63
CA PRO A 26 -16.85 -11.61 -8.65
C PRO A 26 -16.53 -12.99 -9.24
N ALA A 27 -17.03 -13.32 -10.43
CA ALA A 27 -16.73 -14.56 -11.15
C ALA A 27 -15.67 -14.41 -12.24
N SER A 28 -15.11 -13.20 -12.43
CA SER A 28 -14.09 -12.96 -13.44
C SER A 28 -12.83 -13.76 -13.15
N LYS A 29 -12.20 -14.28 -14.22
CA LYS A 29 -10.85 -14.83 -14.13
C LYS A 29 -9.86 -13.73 -13.76
N ILE A 30 -8.78 -14.11 -13.10
CA ILE A 30 -7.66 -13.19 -12.86
C ILE A 30 -7.03 -12.88 -14.23
N PRO A 31 -6.84 -11.59 -14.58
CA PRO A 31 -6.15 -11.24 -15.82
C PRO A 31 -4.69 -11.68 -15.79
N ALA A 32 -4.20 -12.33 -16.86
CA ALA A 32 -2.83 -12.86 -16.91
C ALA A 32 -1.73 -11.79 -16.77
N TRP A 33 -2.04 -10.53 -17.08
CA TRP A 33 -1.12 -9.39 -16.89
C TRP A 33 -1.02 -8.95 -15.42
N ALA A 34 -2.04 -9.24 -14.60
CA ALA A 34 -2.05 -8.92 -13.17
C ALA A 34 -1.22 -9.91 -12.34
N GLU A 35 -1.03 -11.14 -12.84
CA GLU A 35 -0.25 -12.19 -12.16
C GLU A 35 1.27 -12.00 -12.25
N ARG A 36 1.72 -10.88 -12.81
CA ARG A 36 3.14 -10.56 -13.04
C ARG A 36 3.52 -9.32 -12.26
N GLY A 37 4.80 -8.99 -12.21
CA GLY A 37 5.28 -7.74 -11.60
C GLY A 37 5.67 -7.88 -10.12
N PRO A 38 6.34 -6.85 -9.58
CA PRO A 38 6.99 -6.93 -8.26
C PRO A 38 6.01 -6.89 -7.08
N PHE A 39 4.81 -6.35 -7.28
CA PHE A 39 3.75 -6.34 -6.29
C PHE A 39 2.40 -6.45 -6.96
N THR A 40 1.63 -7.47 -6.56
CA THR A 40 0.23 -7.62 -6.92
C THR A 40 -0.57 -8.05 -5.71
N SER A 41 -1.69 -7.37 -5.44
CA SER A 41 -2.72 -7.86 -4.54
C SER A 41 -3.98 -8.20 -5.33
N ILE A 42 -4.49 -9.42 -5.12
CA ILE A 42 -5.71 -9.92 -5.77
C ILE A 42 -6.65 -10.40 -4.69
N THR A 43 -7.75 -9.68 -4.51
CA THR A 43 -8.75 -9.98 -3.48
C THR A 43 -10.07 -10.30 -4.14
N ARG A 44 -10.62 -11.48 -3.83
CA ARG A 44 -11.96 -11.87 -4.27
C ARG A 44 -12.93 -11.89 -3.11
N THR A 45 -14.04 -11.22 -3.29
CA THR A 45 -15.20 -11.26 -2.39
C THR A 45 -16.41 -11.78 -3.15
N PRO A 46 -17.54 -12.07 -2.48
CA PRO A 46 -18.79 -12.35 -3.18
C PRO A 46 -19.27 -11.21 -4.10
N GLN A 47 -18.79 -9.98 -3.87
CA GLN A 47 -19.22 -8.79 -4.60
C GLN A 47 -18.32 -8.46 -5.79
N GLU A 48 -17.03 -8.76 -5.71
CA GLU A 48 -16.06 -8.35 -6.73
C GLU A 48 -14.76 -9.17 -6.73
N LEU A 49 -13.98 -8.94 -7.78
CA LEU A 49 -12.55 -9.22 -7.83
C LEU A 49 -11.82 -7.87 -7.89
N ALA A 50 -11.10 -7.52 -6.82
CA ALA A 50 -10.23 -6.35 -6.75
C ALA A 50 -8.79 -6.75 -7.12
N VAL A 51 -8.14 -5.94 -7.95
CA VAL A 51 -6.73 -6.11 -8.34
C VAL A 51 -5.99 -4.81 -8.09
N ILE A 52 -4.83 -4.91 -7.46
CA ILE A 52 -3.90 -3.80 -7.25
C ILE A 52 -2.55 -4.22 -7.84
N CYS A 53 -2.04 -3.43 -8.77
CA CYS A 53 -0.77 -3.68 -9.47
C CYS A 53 -0.18 -2.37 -10.02
N GLN A 54 1.05 -2.42 -10.53
CA GLN A 54 1.66 -1.24 -11.14
C GLN A 54 0.91 -0.81 -12.40
N GLU A 55 0.83 0.50 -12.62
CA GLU A 55 0.11 1.06 -13.77
C GLU A 55 0.66 0.62 -15.13
N SER A 56 1.97 0.35 -15.19
CA SER A 56 2.69 -0.10 -16.39
C SER A 56 2.23 -1.47 -16.89
N GLN A 57 1.59 -2.27 -16.04
CA GLN A 57 1.10 -3.60 -16.38
C GLN A 57 -0.30 -3.59 -16.98
N ILE A 58 -1.03 -2.49 -16.81
CA ILE A 58 -2.45 -2.40 -17.12
C ILE A 58 -2.60 -2.05 -18.60
N PRO A 59 -3.35 -2.84 -19.39
CA PRO A 59 -3.68 -2.47 -20.77
C PRO A 59 -4.27 -1.06 -20.87
N PRO A 60 -3.89 -0.23 -21.85
CA PRO A 60 -4.33 1.17 -21.93
C PRO A 60 -5.85 1.37 -21.90
N GLU A 61 -6.61 0.43 -22.46
CA GLU A 61 -8.06 0.43 -22.55
C GLU A 61 -8.76 -0.01 -21.25
N GLN A 62 -8.02 -0.59 -20.30
CA GLN A 62 -8.58 -1.09 -19.05
C GLN A 62 -8.83 0.07 -18.09
N ALA A 63 -10.10 0.26 -17.74
CA ALA A 63 -10.52 1.22 -16.71
C ALA A 63 -9.93 0.82 -15.36
N ALA A 64 -9.30 1.79 -14.68
CA ALA A 64 -8.62 1.62 -13.40
C ALA A 64 -8.59 2.95 -12.64
N GLU A 65 -8.64 2.87 -11.31
CA GLU A 65 -8.36 4.01 -10.42
C GLU A 65 -6.85 4.16 -10.29
N ARG A 66 -6.28 5.07 -11.08
CA ARG A 66 -4.83 5.33 -11.22
C ARG A 66 -4.32 6.40 -10.24
N GLY A 67 -3.01 6.59 -10.20
CA GLY A 67 -2.36 7.65 -9.43
C GLY A 67 -2.21 7.31 -7.94
N TRP A 68 -2.08 6.03 -7.61
CA TRP A 68 -1.76 5.58 -6.26
C TRP A 68 -0.27 5.28 -6.12
N TYR A 69 0.25 5.40 -4.91
CA TYR A 69 1.62 5.03 -4.57
C TYR A 69 1.61 4.04 -3.42
N LEU A 70 2.41 2.99 -3.55
CA LEU A 70 2.54 1.93 -2.56
C LEU A 70 3.61 2.31 -1.54
N MET A 71 3.32 2.05 -0.27
CA MET A 71 4.30 2.06 0.81
C MET A 71 4.16 0.78 1.61
N GLY A 72 5.24 0.28 2.20
CA GLY A 72 5.27 -0.91 3.03
C GLY A 72 5.90 -0.64 4.38
N CYS A 73 5.41 -1.29 5.43
CA CYS A 73 6.14 -1.33 6.69
C CYS A 73 7.36 -2.24 6.51
N GLN A 74 8.54 -1.82 6.98
CA GLN A 74 9.71 -2.69 6.98
C GLN A 74 9.43 -3.89 7.89
N GLY A 75 9.43 -5.09 7.30
CA GLY A 75 9.04 -6.33 7.97
C GLY A 75 10.22 -7.19 8.46
N PRO A 76 9.92 -8.37 9.05
CA PRO A 76 8.56 -8.87 9.29
C PRO A 76 7.91 -8.23 10.54
N LEU A 77 6.61 -7.96 10.47
CA LEU A 77 5.79 -7.55 11.59
C LEU A 77 5.26 -8.78 12.34
N ASP A 78 5.32 -8.73 13.67
CA ASP A 78 4.71 -9.76 14.52
C ASP A 78 3.17 -9.63 14.46
N PHE A 79 2.44 -10.75 14.37
CA PHE A 79 0.97 -10.74 14.40
C PHE A 79 0.37 -10.20 15.71
N SER A 80 1.17 -10.07 16.77
CA SER A 80 0.81 -9.40 18.01
C SER A 80 1.00 -7.89 17.98
N ALA A 81 1.57 -7.33 16.90
CA ALA A 81 1.67 -5.89 16.72
C ALA A 81 0.27 -5.27 16.58
N VAL A 82 -0.04 -4.29 17.42
CA VAL A 82 -1.35 -3.62 17.47
C VAL A 82 -1.12 -2.13 17.36
N GLY A 83 -1.88 -1.45 16.48
CA GLY A 83 -1.90 0.02 16.42
C GLY A 83 -1.08 0.62 15.29
N ILE A 84 -0.19 -0.14 14.64
CA ILE A 84 0.59 0.30 13.47
C ILE A 84 -0.30 0.97 12.42
N MET A 85 -1.31 0.25 11.92
CA MET A 85 -2.20 0.81 10.89
C MET A 85 -3.12 1.92 11.40
N ALA A 86 -3.42 1.96 12.70
CA ALA A 86 -4.21 3.04 13.28
C ALA A 86 -3.43 4.35 13.33
N GLU A 87 -2.15 4.28 13.70
CA GLU A 87 -1.22 5.41 13.70
C GLU A 87 -0.97 5.92 12.27
N LEU A 88 -0.64 5.03 11.34
CA LEU A 88 -0.42 5.40 9.94
C LEU A 88 -1.67 6.01 9.29
N ALA A 89 -2.85 5.43 9.55
CA ALA A 89 -4.10 5.98 9.03
C ALA A 89 -4.41 7.35 9.65
N GLY A 90 -4.13 7.55 10.94
CA GLY A 90 -4.28 8.86 11.61
C GLY A 90 -3.37 9.93 10.99
N THR A 91 -2.08 9.63 10.87
CA THR A 91 -1.08 10.54 10.27
C THR A 91 -1.45 10.94 8.84
N LEU A 92 -1.90 10.00 8.01
CA LEU A 92 -2.31 10.30 6.63
C LEU A 92 -3.64 11.05 6.59
N ALA A 93 -4.59 10.75 7.48
CA ALA A 93 -5.87 11.46 7.57
C ALA A 93 -5.68 12.93 7.98
N ASP A 94 -4.80 13.22 8.95
CA ASP A 94 -4.45 14.60 9.34
C ASP A 94 -3.80 15.38 8.19
N ALA A 95 -3.21 14.67 7.23
CA ALA A 95 -2.69 15.21 5.98
C ALA A 95 -3.69 15.10 4.81
N ASP A 96 -4.99 14.89 5.03
CA ASP A 96 -6.03 14.72 3.99
C ASP A 96 -5.65 13.73 2.86
N LEU A 97 -4.94 12.66 3.21
CA LEU A 97 -4.53 11.62 2.27
C LEU A 97 -5.35 10.35 2.46
N PRO A 98 -5.91 9.78 1.37
CA PRO A 98 -6.60 8.50 1.47
C PRO A 98 -5.60 7.38 1.75
N ILE A 99 -6.07 6.32 2.43
CA ILE A 99 -5.28 5.12 2.70
C ILE A 99 -6.06 3.87 2.25
N LEU A 100 -5.38 2.95 1.55
CA LEU A 100 -5.89 1.61 1.24
C LEU A 100 -4.91 0.56 1.77
N THR A 101 -5.31 -0.20 2.77
CA THR A 101 -4.42 -1.12 3.49
C THR A 101 -4.41 -2.52 2.89
N ILE A 102 -3.25 -3.15 2.83
CA ILE A 102 -3.05 -4.51 2.31
C ILE A 102 -2.13 -5.26 3.27
N ALA A 103 -2.66 -6.23 4.00
CA ALA A 103 -1.86 -7.12 4.82
C ALA A 103 -1.27 -8.26 3.98
N THR A 104 -0.05 -8.66 4.29
CA THR A 104 0.57 -9.91 3.79
C THR A 104 0.93 -10.81 4.97
N TYR A 105 1.67 -11.89 4.72
CA TYR A 105 2.14 -12.73 5.81
C TYR A 105 3.23 -12.03 6.63
N ASP A 106 4.19 -11.38 5.96
CA ASP A 106 5.36 -10.80 6.62
C ASP A 106 5.11 -9.38 7.10
N THR A 107 4.33 -8.58 6.38
CA THR A 107 4.18 -7.16 6.69
C THR A 107 2.90 -6.56 6.11
N ASP A 108 2.60 -5.34 6.52
CA ASP A 108 1.50 -4.56 5.99
C ASP A 108 2.00 -3.52 4.97
N TYR A 109 1.26 -3.39 3.89
CA TYR A 109 1.40 -2.34 2.90
C TYR A 109 0.20 -1.43 2.92
N PHE A 110 0.35 -0.24 2.36
CA PHE A 110 -0.76 0.64 2.07
C PHE A 110 -0.53 1.43 0.80
N LEU A 111 -1.62 1.81 0.15
CA LEU A 111 -1.59 2.82 -0.91
C LEU A 111 -2.07 4.16 -0.39
N THR A 112 -1.46 5.22 -0.91
CA THR A 112 -1.85 6.60 -0.68
C THR A 112 -1.73 7.42 -1.96
N ARG A 113 -2.10 8.70 -1.91
CA ARG A 113 -1.92 9.67 -3.00
C ARG A 113 -0.88 10.72 -2.59
N ASP A 114 -0.35 11.43 -3.58
CA ASP A 114 0.67 12.47 -3.38
C ASP A 114 1.83 12.00 -2.50
N LEU A 115 2.74 11.25 -3.12
CA LEU A 115 3.87 10.63 -2.44
C LEU A 115 4.74 11.62 -1.65
N ASN A 116 4.84 12.87 -2.13
CA ASN A 116 5.60 13.89 -1.43
C ASN A 116 4.89 14.34 -0.15
N ARG A 117 3.58 14.62 -0.23
CA ARG A 117 2.78 14.97 0.96
C ARG A 117 2.76 13.84 1.98
N ALA A 118 2.60 12.59 1.52
CA ALA A 118 2.65 11.41 2.38
C ALA A 118 3.99 11.30 3.11
N ARG A 119 5.10 11.39 2.37
CA ARG A 119 6.46 11.33 2.93
C ARG A 119 6.69 12.43 3.97
N THR A 120 6.25 13.65 3.70
CA THR A 120 6.39 14.77 4.64
C THR A 120 5.62 14.49 5.92
N ALA A 121 4.33 14.14 5.83
CA ALA A 121 3.49 13.87 7.00
C ALA A 121 4.06 12.73 7.86
N LEU A 122 4.48 11.62 7.24
CA LEU A 122 5.05 10.47 7.95
C LEU A 122 6.37 10.82 8.66
N ARG A 123 7.22 11.64 8.03
CA ARG A 123 8.47 12.11 8.66
C ARG A 123 8.23 13.10 9.79
N GLU A 124 7.25 13.98 9.65
CA GLU A 124 6.84 14.91 10.72
C GLU A 124 6.24 14.18 11.93
N ALA A 125 5.58 13.05 11.70
CA ALA A 125 5.13 12.12 12.75
C ALA A 125 6.28 11.30 13.40
N GLY A 126 7.52 11.45 12.91
CA GLY A 126 8.70 10.80 13.49
C GLY A 126 9.07 9.46 12.85
N HIS A 127 8.45 9.07 11.73
CA HIS A 127 8.80 7.85 11.01
C HIS A 127 9.95 8.06 10.03
N GLU A 128 10.71 6.99 9.79
CA GLU A 128 11.70 6.96 8.71
C GLU A 128 11.03 6.51 7.42
N VAL A 129 11.32 7.21 6.31
CA VAL A 129 10.82 6.85 4.98
C VAL A 129 12.01 6.66 4.04
N ILE A 130 12.19 5.42 3.60
CA ILE A 130 13.28 4.94 2.72
C ILE A 130 12.67 4.58 1.37
N ARG A 131 13.33 4.97 0.27
CA ARG A 131 12.89 4.55 -1.07
C ARG A 131 13.33 3.12 -1.34
N ALA A 132 12.43 2.31 -1.90
CA ALA A 132 12.74 0.95 -2.33
C ALA A 132 13.93 0.93 -3.31
N SER A 133 14.79 -0.07 -3.15
CA SER A 133 15.90 -0.31 -4.07
C SER A 133 15.41 -0.93 -5.37
N SER A 134 16.14 -0.72 -6.48
CA SER A 134 15.76 -1.25 -7.80
C SER A 134 15.61 -2.79 -7.83
N SER A 135 16.26 -3.49 -6.91
CA SER A 135 16.16 -4.95 -6.71
C SER A 135 14.85 -5.40 -6.07
N GLU A 136 14.19 -4.55 -5.27
CA GLU A 136 12.91 -4.86 -4.60
C GLU A 136 11.69 -4.57 -5.49
N THR A 137 11.91 -3.87 -6.60
CA THR A 137 10.90 -3.53 -7.62
C THR A 137 11.00 -4.41 -8.88
N SER A 138 11.81 -5.47 -8.87
CA SER A 138 12.03 -6.35 -10.02
C SER A 138 11.75 -7.80 -9.65
N ILE A 139 10.82 -8.46 -10.35
CA ILE A 139 10.61 -9.93 -10.36
C ILE A 139 10.81 -10.43 -11.79
#